data_AF-A0A453SXC3-F1
#
_entry.id   AF-A0A453SXC3-F1
#
_cell.length_a   1.000
_cell.length_b   1.000
_cell.length_c   1.000
_cell.angle_alpha   90.00
_cell.angle_beta   90.00
_cell.angle_gamma   90.00
#
_symmetry.space_group_name_H-M   'P 1'
#
loop_
_entity.id
_entity.type
_entity.pdbx_description
1 polymer ?
#
loop_
_entity_poly.entity_id
_entity_poly.type
_entity_poly.pdbx_seq_one_letter_code
_entity_poly.pdbx_strand_id
1 'polypeptide(L)'
;MTNLFWKNALRICEWQVSLSYQVKLLSSCTPDYSITHCFQEFDQQQQDLVDAASKALSYRQDIMEENLRLTHSLQAARRRRSTFVSSLLPLLSAHNLQPSVPDAQSIVGNLKVLFTHSQEKLAITEVSHIELRRNRRNHSTRLLGVLNLQIIRHNHLLILLEIRWLLLAKPALALCPSKHILMQSLQFLIPFELDGIGIYWQMRTVRSSQPRLL
;
A
#
# COMPACT_ATOMS: atom_id res chain seq x y z
N MET A 1 72.97 -23.14 19.25
CA MET A 1 73.05 -22.02 20.23
C MET A 1 71.69 -21.52 20.74
N THR A 2 70.59 -21.69 20.01
CA THR A 2 69.24 -21.17 20.38
C THR A 2 68.58 -21.89 21.58
N ASN A 3 68.83 -23.18 21.77
CA ASN A 3 68.15 -24.00 22.79
C ASN A 3 68.59 -23.67 24.23
N LEU A 4 69.85 -23.28 24.43
CA LEU A 4 70.40 -22.93 25.75
C LEU A 4 69.90 -21.55 26.22
N PHE A 5 69.72 -20.61 25.28
CA PHE A 5 69.19 -19.27 25.56
C PHE A 5 67.75 -19.34 26.08
N TRP A 6 66.87 -20.10 25.41
CA TRP A 6 65.49 -20.27 25.85
C TRP A 6 65.36 -21.04 27.18
N LYS A 7 66.20 -22.04 27.42
CA LYS A 7 66.25 -22.74 28.71
C LYS A 7 66.68 -21.82 29.86
N ASN A 8 67.69 -20.97 29.63
CA ASN A 8 68.13 -20.00 30.62
C ASN A 8 67.08 -18.91 30.83
N ALA A 9 66.41 -18.43 29.79
CA ALA A 9 65.31 -17.46 29.90
C ALA A 9 64.14 -18.04 30.70
N LEU A 10 63.76 -19.31 30.46
CA LEU A 10 62.70 -19.99 31.22
C LEU A 10 63.07 -20.11 32.71
N ARG A 11 64.31 -20.53 33.01
CA ARG A 11 64.81 -20.61 34.39
C ARG A 11 64.84 -19.26 35.09
N ILE A 12 65.22 -18.19 34.39
CA ILE A 12 65.21 -16.83 34.96
C ILE A 12 63.77 -16.42 35.26
N CYS A 13 62.81 -16.65 34.35
CA CYS A 13 61.41 -16.36 34.60
C CYS A 13 60.83 -17.16 35.78
N GLU A 14 61.12 -18.46 35.88
CA GLU A 14 60.71 -19.31 37.00
C GLU A 14 61.28 -18.79 38.34
N TRP A 15 62.57 -18.43 38.36
CA TRP A 15 63.20 -17.83 39.52
C TRP A 15 62.58 -16.49 39.89
N GLN A 16 62.25 -15.65 38.92
CA GLN A 16 61.70 -14.32 39.15
C GLN A 16 60.27 -14.40 39.70
N VAL A 17 59.47 -15.35 39.22
CA VAL A 17 58.15 -15.66 39.78
C VAL A 17 58.28 -16.19 41.20
N SER A 18 59.18 -17.15 41.44
CA SER A 18 59.41 -17.73 42.77
C SER A 18 59.91 -16.70 43.79
N LEU A 19 60.84 -15.83 43.39
CA LEU A 19 61.36 -14.75 44.21
C LEU A 19 60.29 -13.69 44.49
N SER A 20 59.46 -13.34 43.49
CA SER A 20 58.32 -12.43 43.70
C SER A 20 57.29 -13.02 44.66
N TYR A 21 57.11 -14.34 44.66
CA TYR A 21 56.25 -15.06 45.60
C TYR A 21 56.80 -14.95 47.03
N GLN A 22 58.09 -15.29 47.20
CA GLN A 22 58.82 -15.22 48.47
C GLN A 22 58.82 -13.81 49.07
N VAL A 23 59.10 -12.78 48.27
CA VAL A 23 59.14 -11.37 48.71
C VAL A 23 57.75 -10.90 49.17
N LYS A 24 56.67 -11.28 48.46
CA LYS A 24 55.32 -10.95 48.89
C LYS A 24 54.92 -11.67 50.17
N LEU A 25 55.26 -12.95 50.30
CA LEU A 25 55.04 -13.74 51.51
C LEU A 25 55.74 -13.11 52.73
N LEU A 26 56.99 -12.68 52.57
CA LEU A 26 57.73 -12.00 53.64
C LEU A 26 57.14 -10.63 53.98
N SER A 27 56.53 -9.92 53.02
CA SER A 27 55.93 -8.61 53.27
C SER A 27 54.55 -8.68 53.96
N SER A 28 53.85 -9.81 53.85
CA SER A 28 52.53 -10.00 54.48
C SER A 28 52.62 -10.54 55.91
N CYS A 29 53.70 -11.21 56.31
CA CYS A 29 53.85 -11.73 57.67
C CYS A 29 54.49 -10.68 58.60
N THR A 30 53.71 -10.08 59.50
CA THR A 30 54.26 -9.31 60.64
C THR A 30 54.85 -10.25 61.71
N PRO A 31 55.84 -9.81 62.52
CA PRO A 31 56.53 -10.67 63.49
C PRO A 31 55.64 -11.37 64.53
N ASP A 32 54.47 -10.78 64.83
CA ASP A 32 53.53 -11.27 65.86
C ASP A 32 52.53 -12.32 65.35
N TYR A 33 52.60 -12.70 64.06
CA TYR A 33 51.59 -13.55 63.42
C TYR A 33 52.08 -14.97 63.15
N SER A 34 51.22 -15.98 63.38
CA SER A 34 51.61 -17.37 63.13
C SER A 34 51.79 -17.61 61.63
N ILE A 35 52.84 -18.37 61.27
CA ILE A 35 53.17 -18.71 59.87
C ILE A 35 51.96 -19.31 59.14
N THR A 36 51.17 -20.15 59.81
CA THR A 36 49.95 -20.76 59.27
C THR A 36 48.90 -19.73 58.87
N HIS A 37 48.69 -18.71 59.70
CA HIS A 37 47.71 -17.66 59.39
C HIS A 37 48.19 -16.76 58.24
N CYS A 38 49.49 -16.48 58.16
CA CYS A 38 50.05 -15.72 57.04
C CYS A 38 49.89 -16.46 55.69
N PHE A 39 50.11 -17.79 55.67
CA PHE A 39 49.83 -18.61 54.48
C PHE A 39 48.35 -18.59 54.10
N GLN A 40 47.44 -18.73 55.07
CA GLN A 40 46.00 -18.70 54.81
C GLN A 40 45.54 -17.36 54.22
N GLU A 41 46.01 -16.23 54.75
CA GLU A 41 45.68 -14.90 54.21
C GLU A 41 46.25 -14.68 52.82
N PHE A 42 47.48 -15.14 52.57
CA PHE A 42 48.09 -15.02 51.26
C PHE A 42 47.37 -15.88 50.21
N ASP A 43 47.06 -17.13 50.54
CA ASP A 43 46.30 -18.02 49.65
C ASP A 43 44.89 -17.45 49.38
N GLN A 44 44.25 -16.88 50.41
CA GLN A 44 42.98 -16.18 50.25
C GLN A 44 43.11 -14.96 49.33
N GLN A 45 44.15 -14.13 49.49
CA GLN A 45 44.39 -12.99 48.60
C GLN A 45 44.68 -13.42 47.16
N GLN A 46 45.44 -14.50 46.95
CA GLN A 46 45.67 -15.04 45.61
C GLN A 46 44.36 -15.55 45.00
N GLN A 47 43.55 -16.26 45.78
CA GLN A 47 42.25 -16.75 45.34
C GLN A 47 41.31 -15.58 44.99
N ASP A 48 41.23 -14.55 45.84
CA ASP A 48 40.44 -13.35 45.60
C ASP A 48 40.89 -12.61 44.33
N LEU A 49 42.20 -12.53 44.09
CA LEU A 49 42.77 -11.95 42.86
C LEU A 49 42.41 -12.77 41.62
N VAL A 50 42.49 -14.10 41.71
CA VAL A 50 42.11 -15.02 40.63
C VAL A 50 40.62 -14.91 40.34
N ASP A 51 39.77 -14.87 41.36
CA ASP A 51 38.32 -14.75 41.21
C ASP A 51 37.94 -13.39 40.63
N ALA A 52 38.58 -12.31 41.08
CA ALA A 52 38.40 -10.98 40.52
C ALA A 52 38.84 -10.91 39.05
N ALA A 53 39.99 -11.49 38.71
CA ALA A 53 40.50 -11.55 37.34
C ALA A 53 39.60 -12.40 36.44
N SER A 54 39.11 -13.54 36.94
CA SER A 54 38.19 -14.45 36.26
C SER A 54 36.86 -13.75 35.95
N LYS A 55 36.30 -13.05 36.95
CA LYS A 55 35.08 -12.24 36.77
C LYS A 55 35.28 -11.11 35.77
N ALA A 56 36.41 -10.40 35.83
CA ALA A 56 36.73 -9.35 34.87
C ALA A 56 36.90 -9.89 33.44
N LEU A 57 37.48 -11.09 33.29
CA LEU A 57 37.62 -11.75 32.00
C LEU A 57 36.26 -12.18 31.43
N SER A 58 35.40 -12.79 32.25
CA SER A 58 34.03 -13.16 31.87
C SER A 58 33.23 -11.93 31.42
N TYR A 59 33.28 -10.83 32.17
CA TYR A 59 32.63 -9.58 31.76
C TYR A 59 33.14 -9.04 30.41
N ARG A 60 34.45 -9.13 30.16
CA ARG A 60 35.04 -8.73 28.87
C ARG A 60 34.62 -9.66 27.73
N GLN A 61 34.44 -10.95 28.00
CA GLN A 61 33.93 -11.91 27.00
C GLN A 61 32.50 -11.55 26.61
N ASP A 62 31.63 -11.25 27.58
CA ASP A 62 30.23 -10.86 27.31
C ASP A 62 30.15 -9.58 26.44
N ILE A 63 30.97 -8.56 26.74
CA ILE A 63 31.07 -7.34 25.91
C ILE A 63 31.52 -7.67 24.49
N MET A 64 32.50 -8.57 24.34
CA MET A 64 33.03 -8.95 23.04
C MET A 64 32.00 -9.70 22.20
N GLU A 65 31.26 -10.62 22.81
CA GLU A 65 30.18 -11.35 22.15
C GLU A 65 29.06 -10.40 21.70
N GLU A 66 28.67 -9.45 22.54
CA GLU A 66 27.68 -8.45 22.16
C GLU A 66 28.19 -7.54 21.03
N ASN A 67 29.44 -7.09 21.07
CA ASN A 67 30.03 -6.30 19.98
C ASN A 67 30.07 -7.08 18.65
N LEU A 68 30.32 -8.39 18.70
CA LEU A 68 30.24 -9.25 17.53
C LEU A 68 28.81 -9.32 16.99
N ARG A 69 27.82 -9.53 17.87
CA ARG A 69 26.40 -9.54 17.51
C ARG A 69 25.96 -8.22 16.87
N LEU A 70 26.34 -7.09 17.48
CA LEU A 70 26.06 -5.75 16.96
C LEU A 70 26.72 -5.50 15.61
N THR A 71 27.96 -5.97 15.41
CA THR A 71 28.67 -5.88 14.13
C THR A 71 27.93 -6.62 13.02
N HIS A 72 27.45 -7.84 13.29
CA HIS A 72 26.63 -8.59 12.33
C HIS A 72 25.30 -7.90 12.03
N SER A 73 24.62 -7.38 13.06
CA SER A 73 23.38 -6.61 12.89
C SER A 73 23.59 -5.37 12.01
N LEU A 74 24.67 -4.62 12.27
CA LEU A 74 25.05 -3.45 11.47
C LEU A 74 25.36 -3.82 10.02
N GLN A 75 26.06 -4.93 9.79
CA GLN A 75 26.35 -5.41 8.45
C GLN A 75 25.07 -5.80 7.71
N ALA A 76 24.14 -6.50 8.37
CA ALA A 76 22.85 -6.86 7.80
C ALA A 76 22.02 -5.61 7.44
N ALA A 77 21.97 -4.61 8.33
CA ALA A 77 21.29 -3.34 8.07
C ALA A 77 21.93 -2.59 6.88
N ARG A 78 23.26 -2.53 6.81
CA ARG A 78 23.99 -1.91 5.68
C ARG A 78 23.72 -2.62 4.36
N ARG A 79 23.69 -3.97 4.35
CA ARG A 79 23.35 -4.76 3.16
C ARG A 79 21.93 -4.47 2.70
N ARG A 80 20.95 -4.53 3.60
CA ARG A 80 19.55 -4.19 3.29
C ARG A 80 19.41 -2.78 2.69
N ARG A 81 20.07 -1.79 3.31
CA ARG A 81 20.11 -0.42 2.78
C ARG A 81 20.74 -0.38 1.38
N SER A 82 21.87 -1.05 1.16
CA SER A 82 22.53 -1.08 -0.14
C SER A 82 21.61 -1.70 -1.21
N THR A 83 21.00 -2.85 -0.92
CA THR A 83 20.06 -3.51 -1.82
C THR A 83 18.87 -2.60 -2.15
N PHE A 84 18.29 -1.96 -1.14
CA PHE A 84 17.18 -1.03 -1.32
C PHE A 84 17.55 0.19 -2.15
N VAL A 85 18.69 0.83 -1.88
CA VAL A 85 19.15 2.00 -2.64
C VAL A 85 19.47 1.61 -4.09
N SER A 86 20.12 0.46 -4.30
CA SER A 86 20.44 -0.05 -5.64
C SER A 86 19.19 -0.36 -6.47
N SER A 87 18.09 -0.82 -5.87
CA SER A 87 16.83 -1.03 -6.59
C SER A 87 16.03 0.26 -6.81
N LEU A 88 16.16 1.23 -5.90
CA LEU A 88 15.43 2.49 -5.95
C LEU A 88 16.01 3.52 -6.91
N LEU A 89 17.34 3.66 -6.95
CA LEU A 89 18.01 4.67 -7.79
C LEU A 89 17.64 4.57 -9.28
N PRO A 90 17.54 3.37 -9.91
CA PRO A 90 17.08 3.24 -11.29
C PRO A 90 15.66 3.77 -11.53
N LEU A 91 14.75 3.62 -10.55
CA LEU A 91 13.37 4.14 -10.65
C LEU A 91 13.36 5.67 -10.63
N LEU A 92 14.18 6.27 -9.77
CA LEU A 92 14.34 7.71 -9.70
C LEU A 92 15.01 8.26 -10.97
N SER A 93 16.02 7.59 -11.52
CA SER A 93 16.68 8.01 -12.76
C SER A 93 15.73 7.92 -13.96
N ALA A 94 14.84 6.93 -14.02
CA ALA A 94 13.83 6.83 -15.08
C ALA A 94 12.88 8.04 -15.13
N HIS A 95 12.79 8.80 -14.04
CA HIS A 95 11.99 10.03 -13.92
C HIS A 95 12.86 11.30 -13.92
N ASN A 96 14.14 11.20 -14.31
CA ASN A 96 15.14 12.28 -14.30
C ASN A 96 15.40 12.88 -12.91
N LEU A 97 15.17 12.12 -11.83
CA LEU A 97 15.36 12.55 -10.44
C LEU A 97 16.61 11.89 -9.86
N GLN A 98 17.80 12.27 -10.32
CA GLN A 98 19.04 11.66 -9.85
C GLN A 98 19.66 12.47 -8.68
N PRO A 99 19.75 11.89 -7.47
CA PRO A 99 20.42 12.58 -6.37
C PRO A 99 21.95 12.52 -6.56
N SER A 100 22.64 13.64 -6.35
CA SER A 100 24.11 13.70 -6.44
C SER A 100 24.79 12.87 -5.34
N VAL A 101 24.12 12.71 -4.20
CA VAL A 101 24.50 11.83 -3.09
C VAL A 101 23.27 11.04 -2.67
N PRO A 102 23.32 9.69 -2.59
CA PRO A 102 22.18 8.86 -2.20
C PRO A 102 22.01 8.82 -0.67
N ASP A 103 21.96 9.99 -0.04
CA ASP A 103 21.63 10.12 1.38
C ASP A 103 20.12 10.08 1.59
N ALA A 104 19.69 9.83 2.83
CA ALA A 104 18.28 9.62 3.13
C ALA A 104 17.43 10.84 2.76
N GLN A 105 17.95 12.05 2.98
CA GLN A 105 17.23 13.29 2.73
C GLN A 105 17.00 13.52 1.23
N SER A 106 18.03 13.36 0.39
CA SER A 106 17.87 13.54 -1.06
C SER A 106 16.96 12.48 -1.67
N ILE A 107 17.08 11.22 -1.23
CA ILE A 107 16.22 10.13 -1.70
C ILE A 107 14.76 10.39 -1.34
N VAL A 108 14.46 10.75 -0.08
CA VAL A 108 13.09 11.04 0.36
C VAL A 108 12.54 12.28 -0.34
N GLY A 109 13.35 13.31 -0.55
CA GLY A 109 12.97 14.51 -1.31
C GLY A 109 12.54 14.16 -2.73
N ASN A 110 13.37 13.40 -3.46
CA ASN A 110 13.06 12.96 -4.83
C ASN A 110 11.81 12.07 -4.87
N LEU A 111 11.64 11.17 -3.89
CA LEU A 111 10.43 10.33 -3.79
C LEU A 111 9.17 11.16 -3.57
N LYS A 112 9.24 12.21 -2.75
CA LYS A 112 8.11 13.10 -2.49
C LYS A 112 7.68 13.79 -3.79
N VAL A 113 8.64 14.33 -4.55
CA VAL A 113 8.37 14.96 -5.85
C VAL A 113 7.73 13.97 -6.82
N LEU A 114 8.29 12.75 -6.93
CA LEU A 114 7.77 11.71 -7.80
C LEU A 114 6.33 11.32 -7.43
N PHE A 115 6.05 11.15 -6.14
CA PHE A 115 4.73 10.77 -5.65
C PHE A 115 3.71 11.88 -5.89
N THR A 116 4.04 13.13 -5.56
CA THR A 116 3.18 14.29 -5.82
C THR A 116 2.86 14.41 -7.30
N HIS A 117 3.86 14.32 -8.18
CA HIS A 117 3.66 14.40 -9.62
C HIS A 117 2.78 13.25 -10.16
N SER A 118 2.98 12.04 -9.64
CA SER A 118 2.17 10.87 -10.01
C SER A 118 0.72 11.03 -9.57
N GLN A 119 0.49 11.55 -8.36
CA GLN A 119 -0.85 11.82 -7.84
C GLN A 119 -1.57 12.90 -8.65
N GLU A 120 -0.87 13.98 -9.01
CA GLU A 120 -1.42 15.03 -9.87
C GLU A 120 -1.82 14.48 -11.25
N LYS A 121 -0.97 13.67 -11.88
CA LYS A 121 -1.28 13.02 -13.16
C LYS A 121 -2.51 12.12 -13.06
N LEU A 122 -2.64 11.35 -11.99
CA LEU A 122 -3.81 10.50 -11.76
C LEU A 122 -5.08 11.34 -11.57
N ALA A 123 -5.03 12.39 -10.77
CA ALA A 123 -6.17 13.29 -10.54
C ALA A 123 -6.65 13.95 -11.85
N ILE A 124 -5.74 14.45 -12.67
CA ILE A 124 -6.07 15.03 -13.98
C ILE A 124 -6.71 13.99 -14.90
N THR A 125 -6.15 12.77 -14.93
CA THR A 125 -6.66 11.68 -15.77
C THR A 125 -8.07 11.27 -15.35
N GLU A 126 -8.34 11.23 -14.04
CA GLU A 126 -9.65 10.90 -13.50
C GLU A 126 -10.71 11.96 -13.86
N VAL A 127 -10.38 13.24 -13.72
CA VAL A 127 -11.26 14.35 -14.15
C VAL A 127 -11.56 14.25 -15.64
N SER A 128 -10.53 14.05 -16.47
CA SER A 128 -10.69 13.86 -17.92
C SER A 128 -11.61 12.68 -18.25
N HIS A 129 -11.44 11.55 -17.56
CA HIS A 129 -12.28 10.37 -17.76
C HIS A 129 -13.73 10.61 -17.33
N ILE A 130 -13.98 11.32 -16.23
CA ILE A 130 -15.32 11.73 -15.81
C ILE A 130 -15.96 12.62 -16.88
N GLU A 131 -15.22 13.59 -17.42
CA GLU A 131 -15.74 14.52 -18.42
C GLU A 131 -16.08 13.81 -19.74
N LEU A 132 -15.23 12.89 -20.19
CA LEU A 132 -15.52 12.02 -21.34
C LEU A 132 -16.79 11.19 -21.11
N ARG A 133 -17.00 10.66 -19.89
CA ARG A 133 -18.22 9.93 -19.55
C ARG A 133 -19.45 10.84 -19.49
N ARG A 134 -19.31 12.09 -19.06
CA ARG A 134 -20.39 13.09 -19.13
C ARG A 134 -20.73 13.42 -20.58
N ASN A 135 -19.75 13.71 -21.42
CA ASN A 135 -19.96 14.06 -22.81
C ASN A 135 -20.66 12.92 -23.58
N ARG A 136 -20.27 11.66 -23.33
CA ARG A 136 -20.95 10.48 -23.91
C ARG A 136 -22.44 10.42 -23.51
N ARG A 137 -22.76 10.65 -22.23
CA ARG A 137 -24.16 10.69 -21.76
C ARG A 137 -24.94 11.85 -22.38
N ASN A 138 -24.32 13.02 -22.50
CA ASN A 138 -24.93 14.19 -23.13
C ASN A 138 -25.19 13.95 -24.62
N HIS A 139 -24.28 13.26 -25.31
CA HIS A 139 -24.47 12.87 -26.70
C HIS A 139 -25.62 11.87 -26.85
N SER A 140 -25.67 10.81 -26.03
CA SER A 140 -26.80 9.86 -26.05
C SER A 140 -28.14 10.53 -25.74
N THR A 141 -28.21 11.41 -24.73
CA THR A 141 -29.45 12.13 -24.40
C THR A 141 -29.89 13.09 -25.51
N ARG A 142 -28.95 13.77 -26.18
CA ARG A 142 -29.24 14.57 -27.38
C ARG A 142 -29.80 13.73 -28.52
N LEU A 143 -29.17 12.59 -28.83
CA LEU A 143 -29.65 11.67 -29.87
C LEU A 143 -31.06 11.15 -29.55
N LEU A 144 -31.30 10.73 -28.31
CA LEU A 144 -32.63 10.31 -27.85
C LEU A 144 -33.67 11.44 -27.97
N GLY A 145 -33.29 12.68 -27.65
CA GLY A 145 -34.16 13.85 -27.81
C GLY A 145 -34.53 14.12 -29.27
N VAL A 146 -33.56 14.06 -30.19
CA VAL A 146 -33.79 14.22 -31.63
C VAL A 146 -34.68 13.12 -32.18
N LEU A 147 -34.40 11.85 -31.82
CA LEU A 147 -35.23 10.71 -32.22
C LEU A 147 -36.67 10.85 -31.70
N ASN A 148 -36.85 11.26 -30.45
CA ASN A 148 -38.17 11.46 -29.85
C ASN A 148 -38.95 12.59 -30.55
N LEU A 149 -38.32 13.73 -30.83
CA LEU A 149 -38.96 14.81 -31.60
C LEU A 149 -39.37 14.33 -33.00
N GLN A 150 -38.53 13.52 -33.66
CA GLN A 150 -38.81 12.99 -34.99
C GLN A 150 -39.99 12.01 -34.97
N ILE A 151 -40.08 11.15 -33.95
CA ILE A 151 -41.22 10.26 -33.72
C ILE A 151 -42.50 11.06 -33.47
N ILE A 152 -42.46 12.07 -32.58
CA ILE A 152 -43.61 12.95 -32.30
C ILE A 152 -44.10 13.63 -33.57
N ARG A 153 -43.17 14.17 -34.38
CA ARG A 153 -43.52 14.82 -35.65
C ARG A 153 -44.15 13.85 -36.65
N HIS A 154 -43.64 12.62 -36.74
CA HIS A 154 -44.20 11.59 -37.62
C HIS A 154 -45.59 11.17 -37.17
N ASN A 155 -45.79 10.96 -35.86
CA ASN A 155 -47.10 10.64 -35.29
C ASN A 155 -48.13 11.75 -35.54
N HIS A 156 -47.74 13.02 -35.37
CA HIS A 156 -48.64 14.14 -35.66
C HIS A 156 -49.02 14.24 -37.14
N LEU A 157 -48.08 13.95 -38.06
CA LEU A 157 -48.37 13.89 -39.50
C LEU A 157 -49.34 12.75 -39.84
N LEU A 158 -49.18 11.57 -39.23
CA LEU A 158 -50.11 10.45 -39.40
C LEU A 158 -51.52 10.82 -38.92
N ILE A 159 -51.65 11.44 -37.74
CA ILE A 159 -52.95 11.91 -37.24
C ILE A 159 -53.60 12.92 -38.19
N LEU A 160 -52.84 13.88 -38.73
CA LEU A 160 -53.37 14.84 -39.70
C LEU A 160 -53.80 14.17 -41.02
N LEU A 161 -53.09 13.13 -41.47
CA LEU A 161 -53.47 12.35 -42.63
C LEU A 161 -54.76 11.56 -42.38
N GLU A 162 -54.91 10.93 -41.21
CA GLU A 162 -56.14 10.24 -40.81
C GLU A 162 -57.34 11.20 -40.76
N ILE A 163 -57.19 12.36 -40.13
CA ILE A 163 -58.24 13.39 -40.07
C ILE A 163 -58.61 13.86 -41.48
N ARG A 164 -57.63 14.10 -42.36
CA ARG A 164 -57.87 14.48 -43.75
C ARG A 164 -58.60 13.38 -44.52
N TRP A 165 -58.25 12.12 -44.30
CA TRP A 165 -58.91 10.96 -44.91
C TRP A 165 -60.38 10.89 -44.48
N LEU A 166 -60.66 11.03 -43.18
CA LEU A 166 -62.02 11.08 -42.63
C LEU A 166 -62.83 12.27 -43.17
N LEU A 167 -62.21 13.45 -43.32
CA LEU A 167 -62.88 14.63 -43.90
C LEU A 167 -63.16 14.46 -45.40
N LEU A 168 -62.27 13.81 -46.15
CA LEU A 168 -62.46 13.53 -47.58
C LEU A 168 -63.39 12.33 -47.85
N ALA A 169 -63.61 11.44 -46.88
CA ALA A 169 -64.55 10.33 -46.97
C ALA A 169 -66.00 10.72 -46.63
N LYS A 170 -66.22 11.85 -45.94
CA LYS A 170 -67.56 12.37 -45.58
C LYS A 170 -68.52 12.63 -46.76
N PRO A 171 -68.11 13.10 -47.94
CA PRO A 171 -69.04 13.25 -49.06
C PRO A 171 -69.44 11.94 -49.74
N ALA A 172 -68.73 10.82 -49.50
CA ALA A 172 -69.10 9.51 -50.06
C ALA A 172 -70.27 8.82 -49.30
N LEU A 173 -70.52 9.21 -48.04
CA LEU A 173 -71.60 8.64 -47.22
C LEU A 173 -72.92 9.43 -47.31
N ALA A 174 -72.96 10.56 -48.02
CA ALA A 174 -74.17 11.37 -48.19
C ALA A 174 -75.06 10.94 -49.38
N LEU A 175 -74.63 9.94 -50.18
CA LEU A 175 -75.34 9.50 -51.39
C LEU A 175 -75.81 8.02 -51.35
N CYS A 176 -76.05 7.45 -50.17
CA CYS A 176 -76.55 6.07 -50.02
C CYS A 176 -77.94 6.04 -49.36
N PRO A 177 -79.01 5.66 -50.08
CA PRO A 177 -80.36 5.53 -49.53
C PRO A 177 -80.57 4.11 -49.01
N SER A 178 -79.94 3.71 -47.90
CA SER A 178 -80.44 2.58 -47.09
C SER A 178 -79.72 2.51 -45.74
N LYS A 179 -80.47 2.76 -44.66
CA LYS A 179 -79.98 2.73 -43.28
C LYS A 179 -79.74 1.32 -42.71
N HIS A 180 -79.92 0.26 -43.49
CA HIS A 180 -79.98 -1.11 -42.96
C HIS A 180 -78.68 -1.92 -43.01
N ILE A 181 -77.62 -1.46 -43.70
CA ILE A 181 -76.40 -2.26 -43.93
C ILE A 181 -75.18 -1.74 -43.13
N LEU A 182 -75.22 -0.53 -42.56
CA LEU A 182 -74.06 0.06 -41.87
C LEU A 182 -73.97 -0.21 -40.36
N MET A 183 -74.98 -0.83 -39.74
CA MET A 183 -74.91 -1.19 -38.31
C MET A 183 -74.14 -2.49 -38.04
N GLN A 184 -74.09 -3.42 -39.00
CA GLN A 184 -73.38 -4.69 -38.81
C GLN A 184 -71.87 -4.59 -39.04
N SER A 185 -71.40 -3.61 -39.83
CA SER A 185 -69.96 -3.44 -40.09
C SER A 185 -69.25 -2.62 -39.00
N LEU A 186 -69.97 -1.70 -38.33
CA LEU A 186 -69.40 -0.88 -37.26
C LEU A 186 -69.18 -1.63 -35.94
N GLN A 187 -69.80 -2.80 -35.77
CA GLN A 187 -69.60 -3.63 -34.56
C GLN A 187 -68.32 -4.47 -34.62
N PHE A 188 -67.67 -4.56 -35.78
CA PHE A 188 -66.40 -5.27 -35.96
C PHE A 188 -65.17 -4.35 -36.06
N LEU A 189 -65.35 -3.03 -36.10
CA LEU A 189 -64.26 -2.06 -36.21
C LEU A 189 -63.97 -1.30 -34.89
N ILE A 190 -64.52 -1.76 -33.77
CA ILE A 190 -64.15 -1.30 -32.42
C ILE A 190 -63.74 -2.53 -31.59
N PRO A 191 -62.59 -3.15 -31.91
CA PRO A 191 -61.70 -3.50 -30.82
C PRO A 191 -60.24 -3.38 -31.25
N PHE A 192 -59.67 -2.18 -31.45
CA PHE A 192 -58.19 -2.13 -31.58
C PHE A 192 -57.45 -0.87 -31.12
N GLU A 193 -58.07 0.14 -30.49
CA GLU A 193 -57.30 1.31 -30.03
C GLU A 193 -57.70 1.89 -28.66
N LEU A 194 -57.92 1.05 -27.65
CA LEU A 194 -57.91 1.53 -26.25
C LEU A 194 -56.99 0.75 -25.31
N ASP A 195 -56.35 -0.35 -25.73
CA ASP A 195 -55.32 -1.02 -24.91
C ASP A 195 -53.93 -0.38 -25.03
N GLY A 196 -53.64 0.34 -26.12
CA GLY A 196 -52.33 1.00 -26.29
C GLY A 196 -52.14 2.27 -25.46
N ILE A 197 -53.23 2.96 -25.08
CA ILE A 197 -53.16 4.23 -24.35
C ILE A 197 -53.11 4.00 -22.82
N GLY A 198 -53.63 2.87 -22.32
CA GLY A 198 -53.57 2.50 -20.90
C GLY A 198 -52.16 2.17 -20.39
N ILE A 199 -51.27 1.67 -21.27
CA ILE A 199 -49.92 1.27 -20.88
C ILE A 199 -48.97 2.48 -20.78
N TYR A 200 -49.25 3.58 -21.50
CA TYR A 200 -48.38 4.77 -21.51
C TYR A 200 -48.55 5.67 -20.27
N TRP A 201 -49.64 5.54 -19.52
CA TRP A 201 -49.82 6.23 -18.23
C TRP A 201 -49.41 5.39 -17.01
N GLN A 202 -49.43 4.05 -17.11
CA GLN A 202 -49.05 3.16 -16.00
C GLN A 202 -47.53 3.12 -15.75
N MET A 203 -46.70 3.52 -16.71
CA MET A 203 -45.23 3.53 -16.57
C MET A 203 -44.64 4.78 -15.90
N ARG A 204 -45.48 5.73 -15.45
CA ARG A 204 -45.01 6.95 -14.75
C ARG A 204 -45.20 6.96 -13.23
N THR A 205 -45.64 5.85 -12.61
CA THR A 205 -45.87 5.80 -11.14
C THR A 205 -45.17 4.64 -10.42
N VAL A 206 -44.16 3.99 -11.01
CA VAL A 206 -43.31 3.01 -10.29
C VAL A 206 -41.83 3.30 -10.51
N ARG A 207 -41.35 4.38 -9.90
CA ARG A 207 -39.93 4.52 -9.53
C ARG A 207 -39.75 5.50 -8.37
N SER A 208 -40.42 5.24 -7.24
CA SER A 208 -40.13 5.90 -5.96
C SER A 208 -40.24 4.96 -4.77
N SER A 209 -39.66 3.76 -4.85
CA SER A 209 -39.47 2.90 -3.67
C SER A 209 -38.18 2.09 -3.81
N GLN A 210 -37.05 2.68 -3.40
CA GLN A 210 -35.89 1.89 -2.95
C GLN A 210 -36.20 1.37 -1.54
N PRO A 211 -36.15 0.05 -1.27
CA PRO A 211 -35.91 -0.40 0.09
C PRO A 211 -34.44 -0.15 0.41
N ARG A 212 -34.21 0.67 1.45
CA ARG A 212 -32.90 0.78 2.09
C ARG A 212 -32.60 -0.56 2.75
N LEU A 213 -31.38 -1.02 2.54
CA LEU A 213 -30.71 -1.99 3.41
C LEU A 213 -30.66 -1.42 4.83
N LEU A 214 -31.27 -2.12 5.77
CA LEU A 214 -30.78 -2.43 7.12
C LEU A 214 -31.52 -3.68 7.61
#